data_AF-A0A970P366-F1
#
_entry.id   AF-A0A970P366-F1
#
_cell.length_a   1.000
_cell.length_b   1.000
_cell.length_c   1.000
_cell.angle_alpha   90.00
_cell.angle_beta   90.00
_cell.angle_gamma   90.00
#
_symmetry.space_group_name_H-M   'P 1'
#
loop_
_entity.id
_entity.type
_entity.pdbx_description
1 polymer ?
#
loop_
_entity_poly.entity_id
_entity_poly.type
_entity_poly.pdbx_seq_one_letter_code
_entity_poly.pdbx_strand_id
1 'polypeptide(L)'
;FSKEFKGKIWLEIFILPGFNDSIEELDKLKAAILKIKPDKIQLNTLDRPGTVEGLKGASFDQLQNIIDYWKFENAEIIAKAPERKTLKSYRKDIEDAIMGTIARRPCTADDLAQIMGTHINEINKYLDTLEREKKIQHKREERGIFFYPVK
;
A
#
# COMPACT_ATOMS: atom_id res chain seq x y z
N PHE A 1 7.14 34.16 1.31
CA PHE A 1 7.84 32.89 1.65
C PHE A 1 8.74 32.37 0.55
N SER A 2 8.27 31.65 -0.49
CA SER A 2 9.21 31.03 -1.47
C SER A 2 10.08 32.02 -2.25
N LYS A 3 9.65 33.27 -2.38
CA LYS A 3 10.43 34.37 -2.97
C LYS A 3 11.52 34.95 -2.04
N GLU A 4 11.44 34.67 -0.73
CA GLU A 4 12.27 35.28 0.31
C GLU A 4 13.19 34.25 0.99
N PHE A 5 12.74 32.99 1.07
CA PHE A 5 13.49 31.91 1.67
C PHE A 5 14.61 31.46 0.71
N LYS A 6 15.85 31.47 1.21
CA LYS A 6 17.05 31.13 0.41
C LYS A 6 17.45 29.65 0.49
N GLY A 7 16.76 28.85 1.31
CA GLY A 7 16.99 27.42 1.42
C GLY A 7 16.19 26.62 0.39
N LYS A 8 16.35 25.30 0.43
CA LYS A 8 15.55 24.39 -0.41
C LYS A 8 14.15 24.21 0.15
N ILE A 9 13.16 24.21 -0.72
CA ILE A 9 11.75 24.00 -0.40
C ILE A 9 11.32 22.64 -0.95
N TRP A 10 10.94 21.75 -0.05
CA TRP A 10 10.33 20.46 -0.41
C TRP A 10 8.84 20.56 -0.12
N LEU A 11 8.02 20.27 -1.13
CA LEU A 11 6.57 20.30 -1.02
C LEU A 11 6.06 18.86 -0.97
N GLU A 12 5.55 18.46 0.18
CA GLU A 12 4.86 17.18 0.35
C GLU A 12 3.37 17.35 0.09
N ILE A 13 2.80 16.45 -0.72
CA ILE A 13 1.38 16.41 -1.08
C ILE A 13 0.83 15.04 -0.70
N PHE A 14 -0.16 15.03 0.19
CA PHE A 14 -0.80 13.81 0.66
C PHE A 14 -2.04 13.51 -0.17
N ILE A 15 -2.02 12.40 -0.91
CA ILE A 15 -3.13 11.98 -1.77
C ILE A 15 -4.05 11.01 -1.04
N LEU A 16 -5.34 11.26 -1.16
CA LEU A 16 -6.41 10.46 -0.62
C LEU A 16 -7.45 10.19 -1.73
N PRO A 17 -7.55 8.94 -2.22
CA PRO A 17 -8.48 8.56 -3.27
C PRO A 17 -9.93 8.89 -2.94
N GLY A 18 -10.64 9.51 -3.90
CA GLY A 18 -12.01 9.98 -3.76
C GLY A 18 -12.16 11.34 -3.09
N PHE A 19 -11.06 11.96 -2.65
CA PHE A 19 -11.08 13.27 -1.98
C PHE A 19 -10.31 14.33 -2.75
N ASN A 20 -9.08 14.03 -3.18
CA ASN A 20 -8.20 15.00 -3.84
C ASN A 20 -7.45 14.43 -5.04
N ASP A 21 -7.95 13.34 -5.64
CA ASP A 21 -7.39 12.68 -6.81
C ASP A 21 -8.24 12.85 -8.09
N SER A 22 -9.30 13.66 -8.05
CA SER A 22 -10.03 14.04 -9.27
C SER A 22 -9.17 14.97 -10.13
N ILE A 23 -9.40 14.97 -11.45
CA ILE A 23 -8.63 15.81 -12.39
C ILE A 23 -8.74 17.31 -12.01
N GLU A 24 -9.91 17.77 -11.57
CA GLU A 24 -10.12 19.15 -11.16
C GLU A 24 -9.29 19.52 -9.93
N GLU A 25 -9.16 18.62 -8.95
CA GLU A 25 -8.31 18.82 -7.78
C GLU A 25 -6.82 18.75 -8.15
N LEU A 26 -6.43 17.82 -9.02
CA LEU A 26 -5.06 17.70 -9.51
C LEU A 26 -4.62 18.94 -10.29
N ASP A 27 -5.51 19.59 -11.04
CA ASP A 27 -5.22 20.84 -11.74
C ASP A 27 -5.02 22.01 -10.77
N LYS A 28 -5.84 22.10 -9.72
CA LYS A 28 -5.66 23.10 -8.66
C LYS A 28 -4.32 22.92 -7.93
N LEU A 29 -3.97 21.68 -7.61
CA LEU A 29 -2.68 21.33 -7.01
C LEU A 29 -1.53 21.72 -7.95
N LYS A 30 -1.64 21.40 -9.24
CA LYS A 30 -0.65 21.80 -10.26
C LYS A 30 -0.43 23.31 -10.31
N ALA A 31 -1.51 24.09 -10.30
CA ALA A 31 -1.44 25.54 -10.27
C ALA A 31 -0.75 26.07 -9.00
N ALA A 32 -1.02 25.45 -7.84
CA ALA A 32 -0.37 25.78 -6.59
C ALA A 32 1.14 25.46 -6.63
N ILE A 33 1.52 24.29 -7.15
CA ILE A 33 2.93 23.87 -7.32
C ILE A 33 3.68 24.89 -8.18
N LEU A 34 3.12 25.31 -9.31
CA LEU A 34 3.72 26.31 -10.21
C LEU A 34 3.90 27.68 -9.55
N LYS A 35 3.02 28.05 -8.62
CA LYS A 35 3.10 29.29 -7.86
C LYS A 35 4.16 29.21 -6.76
N ILE A 36 4.25 28.07 -6.08
CA ILE A 36 5.21 27.84 -4.98
C ILE A 36 6.63 27.72 -5.53
N LYS A 37 6.80 27.02 -6.66
CA LYS A 37 8.09 26.63 -7.26
C LYS A 37 9.02 25.91 -6.28
N PRO A 38 8.64 24.74 -5.75
CA PRO A 38 9.49 23.99 -4.84
C PRO A 38 10.68 23.34 -5.58
N ASP A 39 11.78 23.11 -4.87
CA ASP A 39 12.92 22.34 -5.37
C ASP A 39 12.56 20.87 -5.57
N LYS A 40 11.65 20.33 -4.76
CA LYS A 40 11.23 18.94 -4.81
C LYS A 40 9.75 18.81 -4.46
N ILE A 41 9.04 17.93 -5.17
CA ILE A 41 7.64 17.58 -4.90
C ILE A 41 7.62 16.12 -4.45
N GLN A 42 6.94 15.86 -3.33
CA GLN A 42 6.89 14.53 -2.73
C GLN A 42 5.43 14.10 -2.58
N LEU A 43 5.05 13.02 -3.26
CA LEU A 43 3.73 12.42 -3.12
C LEU A 43 3.74 11.39 -2.00
N ASN A 44 2.80 11.53 -1.08
CA ASN A 44 2.57 10.63 0.04
C ASN A 44 1.11 10.13 0.06
N THR A 45 0.84 9.08 0.82
CA THR A 45 -0.50 8.52 1.03
C THR A 45 -0.60 7.89 2.42
N LEU A 46 -1.82 7.51 2.84
CA LEU A 46 -2.05 6.72 4.05
C LEU A 46 -1.23 5.43 4.02
N ASP A 47 -0.33 5.28 5.00
CA ASP A 47 0.51 4.11 5.26
C ASP A 47 0.01 3.27 6.45
N ARG A 48 -1.00 3.78 7.16
CA ARG A 48 -1.67 3.12 8.29
C ARG A 48 -3.19 3.09 8.07
N PRO A 49 -3.91 2.09 8.60
CA PRO A 49 -5.36 2.11 8.59
C PRO A 49 -5.84 3.40 9.27
N GLY A 50 -6.60 4.21 8.53
CA GLY A 50 -7.20 5.43 9.06
C GLY A 50 -8.26 5.10 10.10
N THR A 51 -8.48 6.00 11.06
CA THR A 51 -9.51 5.85 12.11
C THR A 51 -10.95 5.93 11.55
N VAL A 52 -11.11 6.37 10.29
CA VAL A 52 -12.42 6.50 9.62
C VAL A 52 -12.59 5.34 8.63
N GLU A 53 -13.71 4.64 8.74
CA GLU A 53 -14.07 3.57 7.81
C GLU A 53 -14.11 4.08 6.36
N GLY A 54 -13.55 3.31 5.43
CA GLY A 54 -13.53 3.64 4.01
C GLY A 54 -12.34 4.48 3.53
N LEU A 55 -11.52 5.05 4.44
CA LEU A 55 -10.27 5.69 4.06
C LEU A 55 -9.24 4.64 3.61
N LYS A 56 -8.85 4.70 2.33
CA LYS A 56 -7.79 3.88 1.76
C LYS A 56 -6.65 4.76 1.28
N GLY A 57 -5.42 4.28 1.39
CA GLY A 57 -4.29 4.92 0.73
C GLY A 57 -4.36 4.76 -0.79
N ALA A 58 -3.90 5.77 -1.52
CA ALA A 58 -3.60 5.65 -2.94
C ALA A 58 -2.58 4.54 -3.18
N SER A 59 -2.82 3.73 -4.20
CA SER A 59 -1.85 2.77 -4.71
C SER A 59 -0.66 3.49 -5.36
N PHE A 60 0.48 2.78 -5.46
CA PHE A 60 1.64 3.31 -6.18
C PHE A 60 1.30 3.70 -7.63
N ASP A 61 0.49 2.88 -8.32
CA ASP A 61 0.11 3.15 -9.71
C ASP A 61 -0.74 4.43 -9.83
N GLN A 62 -1.63 4.69 -8.86
CA GLN A 62 -2.38 5.95 -8.80
C GLN A 62 -1.46 7.15 -8.59
N LEU A 63 -0.50 7.05 -7.66
CA LEU A 63 0.48 8.11 -7.43
C LEU A 63 1.37 8.34 -8.65
N GLN A 64 1.77 7.26 -9.34
CA GLN A 64 2.57 7.35 -10.56
C GLN A 64 1.78 8.04 -11.69
N ASN A 65 0.51 7.69 -11.87
CA ASN A 65 -0.37 8.36 -12.84
C ASN A 65 -0.48 9.87 -12.56
N ILE A 66 -0.48 10.29 -11.29
CA ILE A 66 -0.50 11.71 -10.91
C ILE A 66 0.83 12.40 -11.30
N ILE A 67 1.98 11.76 -11.06
CA ILE A 67 3.28 12.29 -11.51
C ILE A 67 3.30 12.44 -13.03
N ASP A 68 2.87 11.39 -13.74
CA ASP A 68 2.86 11.35 -15.20
C ASP A 68 1.90 12.40 -15.79
N TYR A 69 0.79 12.68 -15.09
CA TYR A 69 -0.16 13.73 -15.43
C TYR A 69 0.44 15.13 -15.23
N TRP A 70 1.09 15.36 -14.08
CA TRP A 70 1.69 16.66 -13.78
C TRP A 70 2.93 16.97 -14.62
N LYS A 71 3.73 15.95 -14.95
CA LYS A 71 4.98 16.06 -15.74
C LYS A 71 6.03 16.97 -15.11
N PHE A 72 6.18 16.90 -13.79
CA PHE A 72 7.27 17.58 -13.08
C PHE A 72 8.44 16.63 -12.90
N GLU A 73 9.63 17.02 -13.37
CA GLU A 73 10.85 16.20 -13.26
C GLU A 73 11.35 16.06 -11.82
N ASN A 74 10.99 17.01 -10.96
CA ASN A 74 11.37 17.03 -9.55
C ASN A 74 10.30 16.42 -8.62
N ALA A 75 9.36 15.65 -9.15
CA ALA A 75 8.37 14.92 -8.39
C ALA A 75 8.81 13.47 -8.09
N GLU A 76 8.66 13.04 -6.85
CA GLU A 76 8.94 11.68 -6.40
C GLU A 76 7.82 11.15 -5.50
N ILE A 77 7.66 9.82 -5.46
CA ILE A 77 6.75 9.15 -4.52
C ILE A 77 7.57 8.77 -3.29
N ILE A 78 7.21 9.34 -2.13
CA ILE A 78 7.81 8.99 -0.83
C ILE A 78 6.88 8.15 0.03
N ALA A 79 5.63 7.95 -0.42
CA ALA A 79 4.71 7.07 0.24
C ALA A 79 5.41 5.74 0.52
N LYS A 80 5.43 5.37 1.81
CA LYS A 80 5.63 3.97 2.15
C LYS A 80 4.42 3.25 1.60
N ALA A 81 4.49 2.82 0.35
CA ALA A 81 3.55 1.85 -0.17
C ALA A 81 3.44 0.76 0.91
N PRO A 82 2.24 0.27 1.28
CA PRO A 82 2.16 -1.02 1.94
C PRO A 82 2.96 -1.95 1.04
N GLU A 83 4.13 -2.37 1.51
CA GLU A 83 5.27 -2.68 0.68
C GLU A 83 4.90 -3.53 -0.56
N ARG A 84 4.77 -2.87 -1.72
CA ARG A 84 5.28 -3.43 -2.97
C ARG A 84 6.80 -3.39 -2.91
N LYS A 85 7.38 -3.98 -1.86
CA LYS A 85 8.69 -4.61 -1.97
C LYS A 85 8.49 -5.76 -2.93
N THR A 86 8.86 -5.51 -4.17
CA THR A 86 9.67 -6.45 -4.94
C THR A 86 10.52 -7.29 -3.97
N LEU A 87 10.08 -8.53 -3.76
CA LEU A 87 10.93 -9.71 -3.51
C LEU A 87 11.92 -9.72 -2.33
N LYS A 88 11.73 -8.92 -1.26
CA LYS A 88 12.58 -9.02 -0.04
C LYS A 88 11.87 -9.21 1.30
N SER A 89 10.54 -9.34 1.33
CA SER A 89 9.82 -9.68 2.58
C SER A 89 9.19 -11.06 2.56
N TYR A 90 9.58 -11.97 1.66
CA TYR A 90 9.23 -13.38 1.84
C TYR A 90 10.16 -13.94 2.91
N ARG A 91 9.78 -13.69 4.17
CA ARG A 91 10.46 -14.30 5.31
C ARG A 91 10.06 -15.76 5.30
N LYS A 92 11.01 -16.62 4.89
CA LYS A 92 10.76 -18.07 4.75
C LYS A 92 10.23 -18.67 6.06
N ASP A 93 10.64 -18.11 7.20
CA ASP A 93 10.11 -18.42 8.53
C ASP A 93 8.60 -18.16 8.67
N ILE A 94 8.07 -17.09 8.07
CA ILE A 94 6.63 -16.79 8.09
C ILE A 94 5.88 -17.71 7.13
N GLU A 95 6.42 -17.95 5.94
CA GLU A 95 5.85 -18.91 4.99
C GLU A 95 5.73 -20.31 5.61
N ASP A 96 6.82 -20.81 6.18
CA ASP A 96 6.89 -22.12 6.84
C ASP A 96 5.91 -22.18 8.03
N ALA A 97 5.77 -21.09 8.79
CA ALA A 97 4.81 -20.99 9.88
C ALA A 97 3.36 -21.01 9.37
N ILE A 98 3.04 -20.36 8.25
CA ILE A 98 1.68 -20.34 7.67
C ILE A 98 1.35 -21.75 7.21
N MET A 99 2.23 -22.35 6.41
CA MET A 99 2.09 -23.71 5.89
C MET A 99 1.94 -24.73 7.03
N GLY A 100 2.79 -24.66 8.06
CA GLY A 100 2.72 -25.55 9.23
C GLY A 100 1.48 -25.33 10.10
N THR A 101 0.87 -24.14 10.07
CA THR A 101 -0.37 -23.85 10.80
C THR A 101 -1.57 -24.42 10.05
N ILE A 102 -1.74 -24.08 8.77
CA ILE A 102 -2.87 -24.56 7.95
C ILE A 102 -2.84 -26.08 7.73
N ALA A 103 -1.66 -26.69 7.75
CA ALA A 103 -1.53 -28.15 7.65
C ALA A 103 -2.03 -28.88 8.91
N ARG A 104 -1.87 -28.27 10.10
CA ARG A 104 -2.37 -28.83 11.36
C ARG A 104 -3.85 -28.50 11.59
N ARG A 105 -4.25 -27.28 11.25
CA ARG A 105 -5.60 -26.77 11.38
C ARG A 105 -5.88 -25.74 10.29
N PRO A 106 -6.85 -25.97 9.39
CA PRO A 106 -7.30 -24.95 8.46
C PRO A 106 -7.73 -23.69 9.21
N CYS A 107 -7.27 -22.54 8.75
CA CYS A 107 -7.48 -21.24 9.39
C CYS A 107 -7.89 -20.19 8.37
N THR A 108 -8.56 -19.14 8.83
CA THR A 108 -8.82 -17.94 8.02
C THR A 108 -7.60 -17.01 7.99
N ALA A 109 -7.61 -16.00 7.10
CA ALA A 109 -6.57 -14.96 7.11
C ALA A 109 -6.52 -14.20 8.44
N ASP A 110 -7.68 -13.92 9.04
CA ASP A 110 -7.78 -13.30 10.37
C ASP A 110 -7.17 -14.18 11.47
N ASP A 111 -7.46 -15.48 11.46
CA ASP A 111 -6.88 -16.42 12.43
C ASP A 111 -5.35 -16.44 12.32
N LEU A 112 -4.82 -16.47 11.09
CA LEU A 112 -3.38 -16.45 10.84
C LEU A 112 -2.73 -15.13 11.30
N ALA A 113 -3.38 -13.99 11.07
CA ALA A 113 -2.90 -12.68 11.53
C ALA A 113 -2.79 -12.62 13.06
N GLN A 114 -3.80 -13.16 13.76
CA GLN A 114 -3.81 -13.22 15.22
C GLN A 114 -2.73 -14.18 15.76
N ILE A 115 -2.59 -15.37 15.17
CA ILE A 115 -1.59 -16.37 15.60
C ILE A 115 -0.17 -15.85 15.42
N MET A 116 0.09 -15.11 14.34
CA MET A 116 1.43 -14.66 13.99
C MET A 116 1.78 -13.29 14.57
N GLY A 117 0.81 -12.59 15.16
CA GLY A 117 1.00 -11.21 15.63
C GLY A 117 1.37 -10.26 14.48
N THR A 118 0.94 -10.58 13.26
CA THR A 118 1.21 -9.79 12.05
C THR A 118 -0.08 -9.20 11.51
N HIS A 119 0.04 -8.13 10.72
CA HIS A 119 -1.12 -7.46 10.16
C HIS A 119 -1.78 -8.32 9.06
N ILE A 120 -3.12 -8.32 8.95
CA ILE A 120 -3.85 -9.13 7.98
C ILE A 120 -3.42 -8.90 6.52
N ASN A 121 -3.06 -7.67 6.15
CA ASN A 121 -2.51 -7.34 4.84
C ASN A 121 -1.19 -8.06 4.54
N GLU A 122 -0.34 -8.25 5.56
CA GLU A 122 0.91 -8.99 5.41
C GLU A 122 0.60 -10.47 5.18
N ILE A 123 -0.33 -11.05 5.95
CA ILE A 123 -0.81 -12.43 5.75
C ILE A 123 -1.39 -12.64 4.34
N ASN A 124 -2.25 -11.74 3.87
CA ASN A 124 -2.85 -11.83 2.54
C ASN A 124 -1.79 -11.86 1.43
N LYS A 125 -0.69 -11.10 1.57
CA LYS A 125 0.42 -11.13 0.62
C LYS A 125 1.07 -12.52 0.50
N TYR A 126 1.25 -13.21 1.63
CA TYR A 126 1.76 -14.58 1.63
C TYR A 126 0.75 -15.56 1.04
N LEU A 127 -0.53 -15.44 1.41
CA LEU A 127 -1.59 -16.31 0.90
C LEU A 127 -1.74 -16.18 -0.62
N ASP A 128 -1.77 -14.95 -1.16
CA ASP A 128 -1.83 -14.68 -2.61
C ASP A 128 -0.65 -15.30 -3.37
N THR A 129 0.53 -15.33 -2.75
CA THR A 129 1.73 -15.88 -3.37
C THR A 129 1.73 -17.41 -3.28
N LEU A 130 1.42 -17.98 -2.12
CA LEU A 130 1.27 -19.43 -1.92
C LEU A 130 0.18 -20.03 -2.81
N GLU A 131 -0.91 -19.31 -3.03
CA GLU A 131 -2.00 -19.74 -3.91
C GLU A 131 -1.58 -19.69 -5.39
N ARG A 132 -0.87 -18.63 -5.81
CA ARG A 132 -0.28 -18.54 -7.15
C ARG A 132 0.75 -19.64 -7.42
N GLU A 133 1.52 -20.01 -6.40
CA GLU A 133 2.46 -21.13 -6.42
C GLU A 133 1.77 -22.50 -6.27
N LYS A 134 0.44 -22.53 -6.12
CA LYS A 134 -0.37 -23.75 -5.92
C LYS A 134 0.04 -24.59 -4.72
N LYS A 135 0.61 -23.97 -3.69
CA LYS A 135 0.94 -24.61 -2.42
C LYS A 135 -0.26 -24.69 -1.48
N ILE A 136 -1.22 -23.77 -1.63
CA ILE A 136 -2.44 -23.71 -0.82
C ILE A 136 -3.68 -23.57 -1.70
N GLN A 137 -4.82 -23.96 -1.15
CA GLN A 137 -6.15 -23.80 -1.70
C GLN A 137 -7.07 -23.22 -0.63
N HIS A 138 -8.17 -22.60 -1.04
CA HIS A 138 -9.14 -22.07 -0.09
C HIS A 138 -10.52 -22.71 -0.27
N LYS A 139 -11.30 -22.74 0.82
CA LYS A 139 -12.69 -23.18 0.82
C LYS A 139 -13.50 -22.23 1.67
N ARG A 140 -14.70 -21.87 1.21
CA ARG A 140 -15.67 -21.11 2.00
C ARG A 140 -16.42 -22.04 2.95
N GLU A 141 -16.42 -21.68 4.22
CA GLU A 141 -17.18 -22.32 5.30
C GLU A 141 -18.02 -21.27 6.06
N GLU A 142 -18.80 -21.70 7.06
CA GLU A 142 -19.70 -20.81 7.81
C GLU A 142 -19.00 -19.59 8.43
N ARG A 143 -17.76 -19.77 8.91
CA ARG A 143 -16.96 -18.72 9.56
C ARG A 143 -16.11 -17.87 8.60
N GLY A 144 -16.15 -18.14 7.30
CA GLY A 144 -15.39 -17.40 6.31
C GLY A 144 -14.58 -18.29 5.36
N ILE A 145 -13.53 -17.72 4.78
CA ILE A 145 -12.65 -18.43 3.84
C ILE A 145 -11.50 -19.05 4.63
N PHE A 146 -11.41 -20.38 4.56
CA PHE A 146 -10.36 -21.16 5.19
C PHE A 146 -9.31 -21.59 4.15
N PHE A 147 -8.05 -21.61 4.57
CA PHE A 147 -6.92 -22.03 3.74
C PHE A 147 -6.42 -23.42 4.15
N TYR A 148 -6.05 -24.22 3.14
CA TYR A 148 -5.60 -25.60 3.26
C TYR A 148 -4.35 -25.79 2.39
N PRO A 149 -3.41 -26.65 2.77
CA PRO A 149 -2.34 -27.05 1.87
C PRO A 149 -2.93 -27.85 0.68
N VAL A 150 -2.34 -27.66 -0.49
CA VAL A 150 -2.58 -28.54 -1.65
C VAL A 150 -1.83 -29.84 -1.42
N LYS A 151 -2.51 -30.97 -1.66
CA LYS A 151 -1.92 -32.32 -1.59
C LYS A 151 -1.19 -32.67 -2.88
#